data_AF-A0A959RXI5-F1
#
_entry.id   AF-A0A959RXI5-F1
#
_cell.length_a   1.000
_cell.length_b   1.000
_cell.length_c   1.000
_cell.angle_alpha   90.00
_cell.angle_beta   90.00
_cell.angle_gamma   90.00
#
_symmetry.space_group_name_H-M   'P 1'
#
loop_
_entity.id
_entity.type
_entity.pdbx_description
1 polymer ?
#
loop_
_entity_poly.entity_id
_entity_poly.type
_entity_poly.pdbx_seq_one_letter_code
_entity_poly.pdbx_strand_id
1 'polypeptide(L)'
;MNEFFDKTEQSIKHLQALHDFFNNPANYVIPDEQTDLEIYQSNLAELVNSFSEINAFEQLYNKDDRQLILADLFEYFLLGRAFYSMGNSRSTFDKKEHFTKGILHFVNLLMCFESITVNVQRRNRLLDYLITQVPSIEDEDNFAELRDYPAEVGLPGSVEGKPLGKYFDKLMPKTAGGLWHELLVYIFVIRNDLGYILPLLLHQKIYSKSDHLVPP
;
A
#
# COMPACT_ATOMS: atom_id res chain seq x y z
N MET A 1 -14.24 -3.61 -1.62
CA MET A 1 -12.87 -3.55 -2.17
C MET A 1 -12.85 -3.06 -3.61
N ASN A 2 -13.64 -3.61 -4.54
CA ASN A 2 -13.66 -3.17 -5.95
C ASN A 2 -13.80 -1.65 -6.14
N GLU A 3 -14.79 -1.03 -5.50
CA GLU A 3 -14.98 0.44 -5.60
C GLU A 3 -13.74 1.22 -5.14
N PHE A 4 -13.03 0.76 -4.11
CA PHE A 4 -11.79 1.40 -3.65
C PHE A 4 -10.70 1.31 -4.72
N PHE A 5 -10.50 0.13 -5.31
CA PHE A 5 -9.55 -0.04 -6.40
C PHE A 5 -9.91 0.83 -7.61
N ASP A 6 -11.19 0.87 -8.00
CA ASP A 6 -11.65 1.69 -9.12
C ASP A 6 -11.36 3.18 -8.90
N LYS A 7 -11.57 3.70 -7.69
CA LYS A 7 -11.30 5.12 -7.36
C LYS A 7 -9.81 5.45 -7.30
N THR A 8 -9.00 4.54 -6.77
CA THR A 8 -7.54 4.67 -6.78
C THR A 8 -7.02 4.64 -8.20
N GLU A 9 -7.48 3.69 -9.01
CA GLU A 9 -7.10 3.56 -10.42
C GLU A 9 -7.54 4.79 -11.22
N GLN A 10 -8.74 5.33 -10.99
CA GLN A 10 -9.19 6.59 -11.60
C GLN A 10 -8.26 7.77 -11.27
N SER A 11 -7.80 7.85 -10.02
CA SER A 11 -6.89 8.92 -9.59
C SER A 11 -5.53 8.79 -10.25
N ILE A 12 -4.98 7.57 -10.34
CA ILE A 12 -3.71 7.27 -11.02
C ILE A 12 -3.84 7.56 -12.52
N LYS A 13 -4.90 7.09 -13.17
CA LYS A 13 -5.18 7.35 -14.59
C LYS A 13 -5.31 8.84 -14.88
N HIS A 14 -5.88 9.62 -13.97
CA HIS A 14 -5.95 11.08 -14.12
C HIS A 14 -4.55 11.70 -14.09
N LEU A 15 -3.71 11.33 -13.12
CA LEU A 15 -2.33 11.82 -13.04
C LEU A 15 -1.52 11.41 -14.27
N GLN A 16 -1.71 10.18 -14.75
CA GLN A 16 -1.10 9.70 -15.98
C GLN A 16 -1.56 10.51 -17.19
N ALA A 17 -2.86 10.81 -17.31
CA ALA A 17 -3.38 11.63 -18.41
C ALA A 17 -2.79 13.05 -18.41
N LEU A 18 -2.56 13.64 -17.24
CA LEU A 18 -1.87 14.93 -17.14
C LEU A 18 -0.43 14.82 -17.64
N HIS A 19 0.30 13.79 -17.19
CA HIS A 19 1.65 13.55 -17.65
C HIS A 19 1.71 13.35 -19.18
N ASP A 20 0.87 12.47 -19.71
CA ASP A 20 0.81 12.16 -21.14
C ASP A 20 0.46 13.40 -21.97
N PHE A 21 -0.42 14.28 -21.46
CA PHE A 21 -0.77 15.53 -22.13
C PHE A 21 0.43 16.49 -22.24
N PHE A 22 1.08 16.80 -21.11
CA PHE A 22 2.20 17.75 -21.08
C PHE A 22 3.49 17.18 -21.68
N ASN A 23 3.65 15.85 -21.72
CA ASN A 23 4.83 15.24 -22.32
C ASN A 23 4.71 15.04 -23.84
N ASN A 24 3.54 15.30 -24.43
CA ASN A 24 3.29 15.06 -25.85
C ASN A 24 3.52 16.34 -26.69
N PRO A 25 4.52 16.36 -27.59
CA PRO A 25 4.81 17.52 -28.43
C PRO A 25 3.63 17.99 -29.31
N ALA A 26 2.70 17.10 -29.65
CA ALA A 26 1.54 17.43 -30.47
C ALA A 26 0.55 18.39 -29.78
N ASN A 27 0.67 18.60 -28.47
CA ASN A 27 -0.17 19.51 -27.70
C ASN A 27 0.40 20.94 -27.61
N TYR A 28 1.51 21.21 -28.29
CA TYR A 28 2.20 22.50 -28.29
C TYR A 28 2.23 23.14 -29.68
N VAL A 29 2.20 24.47 -29.74
CA VAL A 29 2.33 25.27 -30.97
C VAL A 29 3.81 25.55 -31.24
N ILE A 30 4.46 24.69 -32.02
CA ILE A 30 5.88 24.81 -32.36
C ILE A 30 6.06 25.71 -33.60
N PRO A 31 6.99 26.71 -33.57
CA PRO A 31 8.11 26.86 -32.63
C PRO A 31 7.83 27.69 -31.37
N ASP A 32 6.69 28.37 -31.26
CA ASP A 32 6.44 29.38 -30.23
C ASP A 32 6.47 28.82 -28.79
N GLU A 33 6.02 27.56 -28.60
CA GLU A 33 5.96 26.89 -27.29
C GLU A 33 7.04 25.80 -27.11
N GLN A 34 8.06 25.77 -27.96
CA GLN A 34 9.15 24.78 -27.91
C GLN A 34 9.85 24.77 -26.54
N THR A 35 10.09 25.96 -25.98
CA THR A 35 10.75 26.12 -24.69
C THR A 35 9.94 25.49 -23.54
N ASP A 36 8.62 25.56 -23.56
CA ASP A 36 7.76 25.03 -22.49
C ASP A 36 7.78 23.50 -22.47
N LEU A 37 7.75 22.88 -23.66
CA LEU A 37 7.93 21.44 -23.83
C LEU A 37 9.31 20.99 -23.34
N GLU A 38 10.38 21.70 -23.73
CA GLU A 38 11.75 21.40 -23.31
C GLU A 38 11.92 21.52 -21.79
N ILE A 39 11.31 22.54 -21.17
CA ILE A 39 11.31 22.71 -19.70
C ILE A 39 10.61 21.52 -19.04
N TYR A 40 9.44 21.10 -19.53
CA TYR A 40 8.72 19.97 -18.95
C TYR A 40 9.56 18.68 -19.04
N GLN A 41 10.10 18.38 -20.23
CA GLN A 41 10.89 17.18 -20.48
C GLN A 41 12.21 17.17 -19.71
N SER A 42 12.89 18.32 -19.61
CA SER A 42 14.12 18.45 -18.82
C SER A 42 13.83 18.24 -17.32
N ASN A 43 12.79 18.85 -16.77
CA ASN A 43 12.42 18.64 -15.37
C ASN A 43 11.97 17.20 -15.09
N LEU A 44 11.24 16.59 -16.02
CA LEU A 44 10.88 15.17 -15.91
C LEU A 44 12.11 14.28 -15.85
N ALA A 45 13.08 14.50 -16.74
CA ALA A 45 14.33 13.74 -16.78
C ALA A 45 15.12 13.90 -15.48
N GLU A 46 15.29 15.14 -15.00
CA GLU A 46 16.00 15.43 -13.75
C GLU A 46 15.26 14.88 -12.52
N LEU A 47 13.92 14.90 -12.52
CA LEU A 47 13.11 14.26 -11.48
C LEU A 47 13.35 12.75 -11.45
N VAL A 48 13.24 12.09 -12.59
CA VAL A 48 13.47 10.64 -12.70
C VAL A 48 14.90 10.30 -12.28
N ASN A 49 15.90 11.07 -12.71
CA ASN A 49 17.29 10.86 -12.32
C ASN A 49 17.47 11.01 -10.80
N SER A 50 17.01 12.12 -10.23
CA SER A 50 17.13 12.42 -8.79
C SER A 50 16.48 11.35 -7.92
N PHE A 51 15.29 10.87 -8.31
CA PHE A 51 14.58 9.82 -7.56
C PHE A 51 15.19 8.43 -7.78
N SER A 52 15.79 8.18 -8.95
CA SER A 52 16.53 6.93 -9.22
C SER A 52 17.82 6.86 -8.40
N GLU A 53 18.57 7.95 -8.26
CA GLU A 53 19.81 8.00 -7.47
C GLU A 53 19.62 7.60 -6.00
N ILE A 54 18.42 7.81 -5.46
CA ILE A 54 18.07 7.44 -4.08
C ILE A 54 17.17 6.20 -4.00
N ASN A 55 17.00 5.46 -5.09
CA ASN A 55 16.13 4.28 -5.19
C ASN A 55 14.68 4.53 -4.71
N ALA A 56 14.15 5.75 -4.88
CA ALA A 56 12.83 6.10 -4.38
C ALA A 56 11.71 5.29 -5.03
N PHE A 57 11.88 4.85 -6.29
CA PHE A 57 10.90 4.00 -6.96
C PHE A 57 10.77 2.61 -6.30
N GLU A 58 11.83 2.10 -5.67
CA GLU A 58 11.77 0.84 -4.92
C GLU A 58 10.91 0.98 -3.65
N GLN A 59 10.70 2.20 -3.15
CA GLN A 59 9.82 2.48 -2.02
C GLN A 59 8.33 2.49 -2.41
N LEU A 60 8.00 2.52 -3.70
CA LEU A 60 6.60 2.51 -4.16
C LEU A 60 6.02 1.09 -4.23
N TYR A 61 6.82 0.12 -4.69
CA TYR A 61 6.49 -1.31 -4.70
C TYR A 61 7.75 -2.12 -5.00
N ASN A 62 8.23 -2.90 -4.03
CA ASN A 62 9.41 -3.76 -4.20
C ASN A 62 9.21 -5.11 -3.49
N LYS A 63 9.82 -6.18 -4.02
CA LYS A 63 9.68 -7.56 -3.51
C LYS A 63 10.12 -7.71 -2.05
N ASP A 64 11.05 -6.88 -1.57
CA ASP A 64 11.61 -7.03 -0.24
C ASP A 64 10.75 -6.42 0.88
N ASP A 65 10.04 -5.33 0.58
CA ASP A 65 9.25 -4.56 1.55
C ASP A 65 7.75 -4.50 1.20
N ARG A 66 7.30 -5.27 0.21
CA ARG A 66 5.92 -5.31 -0.30
C ARG A 66 4.88 -5.38 0.82
N GLN A 67 5.09 -6.23 1.82
CA GLN A 67 4.18 -6.39 2.95
C GLN A 67 3.96 -5.08 3.72
N LEU A 68 5.03 -4.31 3.96
CA LEU A 68 4.95 -3.01 4.64
C LEU A 68 4.29 -1.97 3.75
N ILE A 69 4.68 -1.90 2.47
CA ILE A 69 4.09 -1.00 1.49
C ILE A 69 2.57 -1.20 1.37
N LEU A 70 2.11 -2.46 1.30
CA LEU A 70 0.69 -2.78 1.26
C LEU A 70 -0.02 -2.35 2.55
N ALA A 71 0.61 -2.51 3.71
CA ALA A 71 0.04 -2.07 4.98
C ALA A 71 -0.07 -0.53 5.04
N ASP A 72 1.02 0.19 4.73
CA ASP A 72 1.07 1.65 4.72
C ASP A 72 0.01 2.26 3.79
N LEU A 73 -0.23 1.64 2.61
CA LEU A 73 -1.28 2.07 1.69
C LEU A 73 -2.68 1.95 2.30
N PHE A 74 -2.96 0.87 3.03
CA PHE A 74 -4.25 0.71 3.72
C PHE A 74 -4.39 1.69 4.87
N GLU A 75 -3.34 1.91 5.66
CA GLU A 75 -3.37 2.87 6.76
C GLU A 75 -3.55 4.30 6.25
N TYR A 76 -2.81 4.71 5.21
CA TYR A 76 -2.98 6.01 4.57
C TYR A 76 -4.43 6.21 4.11
N PHE A 77 -5.01 5.21 3.46
CA PHE A 77 -6.40 5.28 3.03
C PHE A 77 -7.35 5.42 4.22
N LEU A 78 -7.27 4.54 5.20
CA LEU A 78 -8.22 4.47 6.31
C LEU A 78 -8.04 5.62 7.31
N LEU A 79 -6.82 5.79 7.79
CA LEU A 79 -6.50 6.72 8.88
C LEU A 79 -6.14 8.12 8.36
N GLY A 80 -5.82 8.26 7.07
CA GLY A 80 -5.60 9.55 6.42
C GLY A 80 -6.85 10.05 5.69
N ARG A 81 -7.22 9.40 4.59
CA ARG A 81 -8.28 9.90 3.67
C ARG A 81 -9.70 9.60 4.14
N ALA A 82 -9.98 8.39 4.61
CA ALA A 82 -11.30 8.04 5.12
C ALA A 82 -11.57 8.71 6.47
N PHE A 83 -10.57 8.85 7.33
CA PHE A 83 -10.66 9.65 8.56
C PHE A 83 -11.14 11.08 8.30
N TYR A 84 -10.58 11.74 7.28
CA TYR A 84 -10.98 13.10 6.89
C TYR A 84 -12.49 13.21 6.58
N SER A 85 -13.12 12.15 6.07
CA SER A 85 -14.56 12.14 5.76
C SER A 85 -15.46 12.33 7.01
N MET A 86 -14.94 12.03 8.21
CA MET A 86 -15.63 12.25 9.48
C MET A 86 -15.72 13.73 9.87
N GLY A 87 -14.75 14.56 9.47
CA GLY A 87 -14.64 15.97 9.92
C GLY A 87 -15.50 16.96 9.12
N ASN A 88 -16.00 16.58 7.95
CA ASN A 88 -16.45 17.54 6.94
C ASN A 88 -17.97 17.76 6.81
N SER A 89 -18.80 17.49 7.83
CA SER A 89 -20.20 17.95 7.77
C SER A 89 -20.90 18.07 9.12
N ARG A 90 -21.80 19.07 9.26
CA ARG A 90 -22.90 19.04 10.23
C ARG A 90 -23.97 18.04 9.75
N SER A 91 -23.78 16.75 10.02
CA SER A 91 -24.80 15.71 9.77
C SER A 91 -25.36 15.17 11.09
N THR A 92 -26.64 14.81 11.11
CA THR A 92 -27.29 14.04 12.20
C THR A 92 -26.90 12.54 12.18
N PHE A 93 -26.18 12.12 11.14
CA PHE A 93 -25.68 10.76 10.92
C PHE A 93 -24.36 10.54 11.66
N ASP A 94 -24.25 9.42 12.40
CA ASP A 94 -23.03 9.08 13.15
C ASP A 94 -21.94 8.53 12.21
N LYS A 95 -21.21 9.44 11.58
CA LYS A 95 -20.07 9.12 10.72
C LYS A 95 -18.97 8.35 11.47
N LYS A 96 -18.82 8.58 12.79
CA LYS A 96 -17.80 7.89 13.60
C LYS A 96 -18.18 6.43 13.79
N GLU A 97 -19.47 6.14 14.01
CA GLU A 97 -19.98 4.77 14.05
C GLU A 97 -19.72 4.04 12.72
N HIS A 98 -20.05 4.66 11.59
CA HIS A 98 -19.87 4.04 10.28
C HIS A 98 -18.40 3.85 9.90
N PHE A 99 -17.55 4.82 10.22
CA PHE A 99 -16.11 4.69 10.07
C PHE A 99 -15.57 3.54 10.93
N THR A 100 -15.96 3.48 12.21
CA THR A 100 -15.57 2.40 13.13
C THR A 100 -16.00 1.03 12.61
N LYS A 101 -17.25 0.90 12.15
CA LYS A 101 -17.74 -0.32 11.50
C LYS A 101 -16.94 -0.66 10.26
N GLY A 102 -16.60 0.33 9.43
CA GLY A 102 -15.74 0.16 8.25
C GLY A 102 -14.38 -0.44 8.60
N ILE A 103 -13.70 0.10 9.62
CA ILE A 103 -12.41 -0.43 10.10
C ILE A 103 -12.59 -1.86 10.64
N LEU A 104 -13.62 -2.14 11.44
CA LEU A 104 -13.88 -3.49 11.96
C LEU A 104 -14.15 -4.51 10.85
N HIS A 105 -14.91 -4.13 9.81
CA HIS A 105 -15.11 -4.97 8.63
C HIS A 105 -13.81 -5.20 7.87
N PHE A 106 -12.94 -4.19 7.77
CA PHE A 106 -11.63 -4.34 7.16
C PHE A 106 -10.72 -5.28 7.97
N VAL A 107 -10.71 -5.17 9.30
CA VAL A 107 -10.03 -6.13 10.19
C VAL A 107 -10.52 -7.56 9.95
N ASN A 108 -11.84 -7.75 9.80
CA ASN A 108 -12.39 -9.06 9.45
C ASN A 108 -11.88 -9.57 8.09
N LEU A 109 -11.74 -8.70 7.09
CA LEU A 109 -11.17 -9.07 5.79
C LEU A 109 -9.70 -9.49 5.90
N LEU A 110 -8.89 -8.76 6.69
CA LEU A 110 -7.51 -9.12 6.97
C LEU A 110 -7.40 -10.50 7.64
N MET A 111 -8.27 -10.79 8.61
CA MET A 111 -8.32 -12.13 9.22
C MET A 111 -8.77 -13.22 8.23
N CYS A 112 -9.62 -12.91 7.24
CA CYS A 112 -9.95 -13.88 6.19
C CYS A 112 -8.74 -14.23 5.31
N PHE A 113 -7.81 -13.31 5.12
CA PHE A 113 -6.58 -13.56 4.36
C PHE A 113 -5.72 -14.64 5.00
N GLU A 114 -5.65 -14.71 6.32
CA GLU A 114 -4.96 -15.77 7.09
C GLU A 114 -5.44 -17.19 6.75
N SER A 115 -6.58 -17.36 6.09
CA SER A 115 -7.01 -18.68 5.66
C SER A 115 -6.06 -19.36 4.66
N ILE A 116 -5.22 -18.60 3.94
CA ILE A 116 -4.23 -19.17 3.01
C ILE A 116 -3.05 -19.84 3.74
N THR A 117 -2.81 -19.47 5.00
CA THR A 117 -1.81 -20.06 5.90
C THR A 117 -2.04 -21.57 6.08
N VAL A 118 -3.30 -21.99 6.16
CA VAL A 118 -3.69 -23.41 6.40
C VAL A 118 -4.32 -24.09 5.18
N ASN A 119 -4.83 -23.34 4.21
CA ASN A 119 -5.51 -23.91 3.04
C ASN A 119 -4.62 -23.85 1.80
N VAL A 120 -3.85 -24.92 1.58
CA VAL A 120 -2.91 -25.08 0.46
C VAL A 120 -3.57 -24.85 -0.91
N GLN A 121 -4.76 -25.40 -1.13
CA GLN A 121 -5.47 -25.23 -2.41
C GLN A 121 -5.87 -23.77 -2.66
N ARG A 122 -6.26 -23.04 -1.61
CA ARG A 122 -6.58 -21.61 -1.69
C ARG A 122 -5.32 -20.78 -1.90
N ARG A 123 -4.23 -21.10 -1.20
CA ARG A 123 -2.92 -20.46 -1.39
C ARG A 123 -2.44 -20.60 -2.83
N ASN A 124 -2.47 -21.81 -3.38
CA ASN A 124 -1.98 -22.05 -4.74
C ASN A 124 -2.83 -21.33 -5.80
N ARG A 125 -4.16 -21.29 -5.64
CA ARG A 125 -5.03 -20.48 -6.51
C ARG A 125 -4.76 -18.98 -6.39
N LEU A 126 -4.41 -18.48 -5.20
CA LEU A 126 -4.01 -17.09 -5.02
C LEU A 126 -2.68 -16.84 -5.74
N LEU A 127 -1.68 -17.71 -5.58
CA LEU A 127 -0.38 -17.59 -6.26
C LEU A 127 -0.53 -17.63 -7.80
N ASP A 128 -1.37 -18.53 -8.32
CA ASP A 128 -1.76 -18.59 -9.74
C ASP A 128 -2.35 -17.27 -10.21
N TYR A 129 -3.28 -16.71 -9.43
CA TYR A 129 -3.89 -15.44 -9.78
C TYR A 129 -2.88 -14.29 -9.72
N LEU A 130 -2.03 -14.26 -8.70
CA LEU A 130 -1.06 -13.19 -8.49
C LEU A 130 -0.08 -13.06 -9.67
N ILE A 131 0.43 -14.16 -10.23
CA ILE A 131 1.35 -14.09 -11.38
C ILE A 131 0.66 -13.56 -12.66
N THR A 132 -0.67 -13.67 -12.77
CA THR A 132 -1.40 -13.04 -13.90
C THR A 132 -1.48 -11.52 -13.76
N GLN A 133 -1.42 -11.01 -12.53
CA GLN A 133 -1.55 -9.58 -12.22
C GLN A 133 -0.18 -8.91 -12.07
N VAL A 134 0.81 -9.65 -11.56
CA VAL A 134 2.18 -9.21 -11.32
C VAL A 134 3.13 -10.32 -11.79
N PRO A 135 3.42 -10.42 -13.11
CA PRO A 135 4.18 -11.52 -13.68
C PRO A 135 5.58 -11.73 -13.07
N SER A 136 6.23 -10.65 -12.62
CA SER A 136 7.56 -10.70 -12.01
C SER A 136 7.63 -11.55 -10.73
N ILE A 137 6.50 -11.87 -10.10
CA ILE A 137 6.46 -12.75 -8.92
C ILE A 137 6.89 -14.17 -9.26
N GLU A 138 6.65 -14.63 -10.49
CA GLU A 138 7.04 -15.99 -10.92
C GLU A 138 8.56 -16.20 -10.85
N ASP A 139 9.33 -15.13 -11.07
CA ASP A 139 10.79 -15.12 -11.06
C ASP A 139 11.39 -14.91 -9.65
N GLU A 140 10.57 -14.74 -8.60
CA GLU A 140 11.05 -14.50 -7.24
C GLU A 140 11.58 -15.78 -6.57
N ASP A 141 12.67 -15.64 -5.81
CA ASP A 141 13.23 -16.71 -5.00
C ASP A 141 12.17 -17.29 -4.05
N ASN A 142 12.08 -18.62 -3.96
CA ASN A 142 11.10 -19.37 -3.15
C ASN A 142 9.64 -19.34 -3.65
N PHE A 143 9.31 -18.71 -4.78
CA PHE A 143 7.95 -18.79 -5.35
C PHE A 143 7.54 -20.23 -5.67
N ALA A 144 8.36 -20.94 -6.44
CA ALA A 144 8.13 -22.34 -6.80
C ALA A 144 8.05 -23.23 -5.55
N GLU A 145 8.96 -23.01 -4.58
CA GLU A 145 8.98 -23.74 -3.32
C GLU A 145 7.69 -23.51 -2.50
N LEU A 146 7.19 -22.27 -2.41
CA LEU A 146 5.97 -21.95 -1.66
C LEU A 146 4.72 -22.55 -2.33
N ARG A 147 4.72 -22.55 -3.66
CA ARG A 147 3.66 -23.14 -4.48
C ARG A 147 3.56 -24.65 -4.26
N ASP A 148 4.70 -25.34 -4.25
CA ASP A 148 4.75 -26.79 -4.13
C ASP A 148 4.70 -27.28 -2.67
N TYR A 149 4.84 -26.39 -1.70
CA TYR A 149 4.84 -26.73 -0.27
C TYR A 149 3.50 -27.34 0.17
N PRO A 150 3.44 -28.60 0.67
CA PRO A 150 2.17 -29.31 0.82
C PRO A 150 1.42 -29.06 2.14
N ALA A 151 1.94 -28.20 3.02
CA ALA A 151 1.44 -28.01 4.38
C ALA A 151 1.16 -26.53 4.72
N GLU A 152 0.75 -26.31 5.97
CA GLU A 152 0.58 -24.99 6.57
C GLU A 152 1.90 -24.20 6.64
N VAL A 153 1.83 -22.90 6.37
CA VAL A 153 2.98 -21.97 6.33
C VAL A 153 2.70 -20.76 7.20
N GLY A 154 3.68 -20.23 7.93
CA GLY A 154 3.54 -19.01 8.74
C GLY A 154 2.96 -19.23 10.15
N LEU A 155 2.73 -20.48 10.58
CA LEU A 155 2.24 -20.79 11.93
C LEU A 155 3.39 -21.01 12.95
N PRO A 156 3.18 -20.74 14.24
CA PRO A 156 4.16 -21.13 15.26
C PRO A 156 4.42 -22.65 15.25
N GLY A 157 5.70 -23.05 15.12
CA GLY A 157 6.11 -24.46 15.11
C GLY A 157 6.06 -25.14 13.74
N SER A 158 5.79 -24.37 12.69
CA SER A 158 5.77 -24.83 11.30
C SER A 158 7.19 -25.20 10.80
N VAL A 159 7.27 -26.14 9.84
CA VAL A 159 8.52 -26.83 9.43
C VAL A 159 9.07 -26.37 8.07
N GLU A 160 8.44 -25.41 7.41
CA GLU A 160 8.82 -24.84 6.10
C GLU A 160 10.20 -24.17 6.10
N GLY A 161 10.76 -23.91 7.28
CA GLY A 161 11.98 -23.16 7.43
C GLY A 161 11.78 -21.65 7.28
N LYS A 162 12.72 -20.91 7.88
CA LYS A 162 12.68 -19.44 7.95
C LYS A 162 12.61 -18.74 6.59
N PRO A 163 13.28 -19.20 5.51
CA PRO A 163 13.21 -18.53 4.20
C PRO A 163 11.81 -18.56 3.59
N LEU A 164 11.14 -19.71 3.62
CA LEU A 164 9.84 -19.88 3.00
C LEU A 164 8.73 -19.12 3.74
N GLY A 165 8.73 -19.17 5.07
CA GLY A 165 7.81 -18.38 5.89
C GLY A 165 7.96 -16.88 5.66
N LYS A 166 9.20 -16.38 5.60
CA LYS A 166 9.46 -14.96 5.27
C LYS A 166 8.97 -14.56 3.88
N TYR A 167 9.13 -15.44 2.90
CA TYR A 167 8.64 -15.17 1.56
C TYR A 167 7.11 -15.13 1.53
N PHE A 168 6.45 -16.06 2.19
CA PHE A 168 5.00 -16.06 2.37
C PHE A 168 4.49 -14.75 3.01
N ASP A 169 5.13 -14.30 4.09
CA ASP A 169 4.76 -13.06 4.79
C ASP A 169 4.82 -11.83 3.86
N LYS A 170 5.84 -11.76 2.98
CA LYS A 170 6.02 -10.63 2.03
C LYS A 170 4.84 -10.45 1.06
N LEU A 171 4.11 -11.51 0.73
CA LEU A 171 3.04 -11.48 -0.28
C LEU A 171 1.74 -10.86 0.24
N MET A 172 1.57 -10.82 1.55
CA MET A 172 0.34 -10.34 2.19
C MET A 172 0.58 -8.96 2.81
N PRO A 173 -0.46 -8.12 2.96
CA PRO A 173 -0.37 -6.98 3.87
C PRO A 173 0.05 -7.48 5.25
N LYS A 174 0.74 -6.67 6.05
CA LYS A 174 1.23 -7.07 7.38
C LYS A 174 0.09 -7.60 8.26
N THR A 175 -0.06 -8.92 8.34
CA THR A 175 -1.14 -9.60 9.07
C THR A 175 -0.51 -10.54 10.12
N ALA A 176 -1.08 -10.52 11.33
CA ALA A 176 -0.53 -10.99 12.61
C ALA A 176 0.56 -10.07 13.21
N GLY A 177 0.32 -9.56 14.43
CA GLY A 177 1.20 -8.62 15.13
C GLY A 177 1.33 -7.20 14.55
N GLY A 178 0.82 -6.94 13.33
CA GLY A 178 0.87 -5.63 12.65
C GLY A 178 -0.49 -4.96 12.43
N LEU A 179 -0.84 -4.68 11.17
CA LEU A 179 -1.89 -3.73 10.75
C LEU A 179 -3.23 -3.86 11.49
N TRP A 180 -3.77 -5.07 11.59
CA TRP A 180 -5.09 -5.23 12.20
C TRP A 180 -5.09 -4.99 13.72
N HIS A 181 -3.96 -5.22 14.42
CA HIS A 181 -3.83 -4.85 15.84
C HIS A 181 -3.77 -3.34 16.00
N GLU A 182 -2.98 -2.66 15.16
CA GLU A 182 -2.87 -1.19 15.14
C GLU A 182 -4.24 -0.53 14.90
N LEU A 183 -5.02 -1.05 13.94
CA LEU A 183 -6.39 -0.60 13.68
C LEU A 183 -7.36 -0.85 14.84
N LEU A 184 -7.24 -1.98 15.55
CA LEU A 184 -8.06 -2.26 16.72
C LEU A 184 -7.73 -1.35 17.90
N VAL A 185 -6.44 -1.09 18.16
CA VAL A 185 -5.98 -0.12 19.17
C VAL A 185 -6.49 1.28 18.82
N TYR A 186 -6.39 1.66 17.56
CA TYR A 186 -6.90 2.92 17.04
C TYR A 186 -8.40 3.09 17.31
N ILE A 187 -9.22 2.08 16.97
CA ILE A 187 -10.66 2.08 17.29
C ILE A 187 -10.90 2.18 18.80
N PHE A 188 -10.14 1.42 19.59
CA PHE A 188 -10.28 1.42 21.05
C PHE A 188 -10.08 2.82 21.63
N VAL A 189 -9.06 3.56 21.17
CA VAL A 189 -8.79 4.92 21.61
C VAL A 189 -9.92 5.87 21.21
N ILE A 190 -10.41 5.81 19.97
CA ILE A 190 -11.56 6.62 19.51
C ILE A 190 -12.81 6.34 20.35
N ARG A 191 -13.14 5.06 20.53
CA ARG A 191 -14.38 4.63 21.19
C ARG A 191 -14.43 5.07 22.65
N ASN A 192 -13.29 5.06 23.33
CA ASN A 192 -13.19 5.40 24.74
C ASN A 192 -12.85 6.88 24.99
N ASP A 193 -12.79 7.70 23.93
CA ASP A 193 -12.46 9.13 24.02
C ASP A 193 -11.15 9.39 24.79
N LEU A 194 -10.14 8.55 24.57
CA LEU A 194 -8.87 8.56 25.32
C LEU A 194 -7.88 9.62 24.81
N GLY A 195 -8.37 10.64 24.11
CA GLY A 195 -7.58 11.74 23.56
C GLY A 195 -7.63 11.83 22.03
N TYR A 196 -6.74 12.66 21.48
CA TYR A 196 -6.61 12.87 20.04
C TYR A 196 -5.60 11.89 19.45
N ILE A 197 -5.99 11.20 18.38
CA ILE A 197 -5.07 10.34 17.64
C ILE A 197 -4.52 11.12 16.46
N LEU A 198 -3.19 11.24 16.41
CA LEU A 198 -2.46 11.71 15.26
C LEU A 198 -1.82 10.50 14.60
N PRO A 199 -2.43 9.92 13.55
CA PRO A 199 -1.82 8.79 12.87
C PRO A 199 -0.62 9.31 12.09
N LEU A 200 0.61 8.92 12.48
CA LEU A 200 1.87 9.35 11.88
C LEU A 200 2.16 8.57 10.59
N LEU A 201 1.20 8.53 9.67
CA LEU A 201 1.11 7.58 8.55
C LEU A 201 2.09 7.83 7.42
N LEU A 202 2.50 9.09 7.22
CA LEU A 202 3.17 9.51 6.00
C LEU A 202 4.68 9.65 6.16
N HIS A 203 5.17 9.71 7.40
CA HIS A 203 6.56 9.99 7.70
C HIS A 203 7.00 9.10 8.85
N GLN A 204 7.45 7.88 8.52
CA GLN A 204 8.17 7.01 9.46
C GLN A 204 9.48 7.67 9.95
N LYS A 205 9.95 8.71 9.23
CA LYS A 205 11.04 9.60 9.59
C LYS A 205 10.66 11.04 9.25
N ILE A 206 10.76 11.94 10.22
CA ILE A 206 10.51 13.38 10.06
C ILE A 206 11.84 14.05 9.73
N TYR A 207 12.02 14.45 8.47
CA TYR A 207 13.29 14.99 7.97
C TYR A 207 13.39 16.52 8.16
N SER A 208 14.57 16.96 8.56
CA SER A 208 15.10 18.32 8.38
C SER A 208 16.09 18.33 7.20
N LYS A 209 16.67 19.49 6.89
CA LYS A 209 17.68 19.59 5.82
C LYS A 209 18.93 18.73 6.08
N SER A 210 19.30 18.50 7.35
CA SER A 210 20.57 17.87 7.73
C SER A 210 20.43 16.67 8.68
N ASP A 211 19.22 16.37 9.14
CA ASP A 211 18.96 15.33 10.15
C ASP A 211 17.51 14.85 10.07
N HIS A 212 17.15 13.79 10.79
CA HIS A 212 15.78 13.29 10.86
C HIS A 212 15.43 12.76 12.25
N LEU A 213 14.15 12.88 12.62
CA LEU A 213 13.58 12.26 13.80
C LEU A 213 12.85 10.98 13.38
N VAL A 214 13.07 9.90 14.11
CA VAL A 214 12.29 8.67 13.96
C VAL A 214 11.26 8.67 15.11
N PRO A 215 9.96 8.80 14.85
CA PRO A 215 8.94 8.58 15.87
C PRO A 215 9.11 7.17 16.49
N PRO A 216 8.89 7.00 17.80
CA PRO A 216 9.04 5.72 18.48
C PRO A 216 8.07 4.65 17.95
#